data_AF-A0A7C6WC67-F1
#
_entry.id   AF-A0A7C6WC67-F1
#
_cell.length_a   1.000
_cell.length_b   1.000
_cell.length_c   1.000
_cell.angle_alpha   90.00
_cell.angle_beta   90.00
_cell.angle_gamma   90.00
#
_symmetry.space_group_name_H-M   'P 1'
#
loop_
_entity.id
_entity.type
_entity.pdbx_description
1 polymer ?
#
loop_
_entity_poly.entity_id
_entity_poly.type
_entity_poly.pdbx_seq_one_letter_code
_entity_poly.pdbx_strand_id
1 'polypeptide(L)' 'MARKKSTISQTRSFLYGMARLLGDISAISKGPKATAKRIGRRVAGKATGRFLGKLFK' A
#
# COMPACT_ATOMS: atom_id res chain seq x y z
N MET A 1 -11.72 13.46 14.64
CA MET A 1 -12.59 14.27 13.76
C MET A 1 -12.89 13.50 12.49
N ALA A 2 -14.15 13.12 12.24
CA ALA A 2 -14.54 12.46 11.00
C ALA A 2 -14.45 13.48 9.84
N ARG A 3 -13.45 13.33 8.98
CA ARG A 3 -13.28 14.18 7.79
C ARG A 3 -14.49 13.95 6.88
N LYS A 4 -15.28 15.00 6.62
CA LYS A 4 -16.41 14.96 5.66
C LYS A 4 -15.83 14.48 4.32
N LYS A 5 -16.20 13.28 3.87
CA LYS A 5 -15.74 12.74 2.58
C LYS A 5 -16.34 13.60 1.47
N SER A 6 -15.55 14.50 0.91
CA SER A 6 -15.91 15.22 -0.31
C SER A 6 -15.86 14.27 -1.51
N THR A 7 -16.62 14.55 -2.56
CA THR A 7 -16.57 13.79 -3.82
C THR A 7 -15.14 13.71 -4.36
N ILE A 8 -14.37 14.79 -4.22
CA ILE A 8 -12.93 14.84 -4.56
C ILE A 8 -12.12 13.82 -3.75
N SER A 9 -12.40 13.69 -2.45
CA SER A 9 -11.72 12.70 -1.60
C SER A 9 -12.06 11.26 -1.96
N GLN A 10 -13.29 11.01 -2.42
CA GLN A 10 -13.74 9.70 -2.91
C GLN A 10 -13.06 9.35 -4.23
N THR A 11 -13.06 10.28 -5.20
CA THR A 11 -12.36 10.11 -6.48
C THR A 11 -10.87 9.84 -6.26
N ARG A 12 -10.21 10.60 -5.36
CA ARG A 12 -8.80 10.36 -5.02
C ARG A 12 -8.57 8.97 -4.47
N SER A 13 -9.43 8.51 -3.54
CA SER A 13 -9.31 7.18 -2.95
C SER A 13 -9.52 6.07 -3.98
N PHE A 14 -10.47 6.26 -4.91
CA PHE A 14 -10.74 5.34 -6.00
C PHE A 14 -9.55 5.23 -6.95
N LEU A 15 -9.03 6.37 -7.42
CA LEU A 15 -7.83 6.44 -8.27
C LEU A 15 -6.61 5.82 -7.60
N TYR A 16 -6.42 6.05 -6.30
CA TYR A 16 -5.33 5.41 -5.55
C TYR A 16 -5.49 3.90 -5.46
N GLY A 17 -6.72 3.41 -5.29
CA GLY A 17 -7.04 1.99 -5.32
C GLY A 17 -6.67 1.36 -6.66
N MET A 18 -7.13 1.98 -7.75
CA MET A 18 -6.84 1.55 -9.12
C MET A 18 -5.32 1.55 -9.41
N ALA A 19 -4.61 2.61 -9.04
CA ALA A 19 -3.16 2.70 -9.21
C ALA A 19 -2.40 1.61 -8.44
N ARG A 20 -2.87 1.25 -7.24
CA ARG A 20 -2.31 0.15 -6.46
C ARG A 20 -2.49 -1.20 -7.15
N LEU A 21 -3.69 -1.46 -7.66
CA LEU A 21 -4.01 -2.69 -8.40
C LEU A 21 -3.18 -2.80 -9.67
N LEU A 22 -3.10 -1.74 -10.47
CA LEU A 22 -2.27 -1.70 -11.67
C LEU A 22 -0.80 -2.00 -11.34
N GLY A 23 -0.27 -1.40 -10.27
CA GLY A 23 1.10 -1.68 -9.84
C GLY A 23 1.31 -3.12 -9.35
N ASP A 24 0.30 -3.76 -8.74
CA ASP A 24 0.34 -5.17 -8.34
C ASP A 24 0.31 -6.08 -9.59
N ILE A 25 -0.55 -5.78 -10.57
CA ILE A 25 -0.63 -6.50 -11.86
C ILE A 25 0.67 -6.37 -12.66
N SER A 26 1.25 -5.17 -12.76
CA SER A 26 2.54 -4.98 -13.44
C SER A 26 3.69 -5.73 -12.76
N ALA A 27 3.65 -5.90 -11.44
CA ALA A 27 4.65 -6.69 -10.71
C ALA A 27 4.51 -8.18 -10.97
N ILE A 28 3.27 -8.68 -11.09
CA ILE A 28 2.95 -10.07 -11.43
C ILE A 28 3.39 -10.36 -12.87
N SER A 29 3.06 -9.47 -13.81
CA SER A 29 3.44 -9.60 -15.23
C SER A 29 4.96 -9.59 -15.44
N LYS A 30 5.72 -8.83 -14.64
CA LYS A 30 7.20 -8.85 -14.65
C LYS A 30 7.81 -10.12 -14.05
N GLY A 31 7.01 -10.99 -13.42
CA GLY A 31 7.43 -12.28 -12.90
C GLY A 31 7.64 -12.35 -11.39
N PRO A 32 7.98 -13.55 -10.88
CA PRO A 32 7.96 -13.88 -9.45
C PRO A 32 8.95 -13.03 -8.63
N LYS A 33 10.10 -12.67 -9.21
CA LYS A 33 11.12 -11.83 -8.53
C LYS A 33 10.60 -10.43 -8.22
N ALA A 34 9.91 -9.80 -9.16
CA ALA A 34 9.35 -8.45 -8.98
C ALA A 34 8.21 -8.46 -7.96
N THR A 35 7.37 -9.49 -8.00
CA THR A 35 6.29 -9.71 -7.03
C THR A 35 6.85 -9.96 -5.62
N ALA A 36 7.82 -10.86 -5.48
CA ALA A 36 8.47 -11.15 -4.20
C ALA A 36 9.13 -9.92 -3.60
N LYS A 37 9.82 -9.09 -4.42
CA LYS A 37 10.41 -7.81 -3.96
C LYS A 37 9.36 -6.84 -3.43
N ARG A 38 8.19 -6.77 -4.06
CA ARG A 38 7.07 -5.90 -3.66
C ARG A 38 6.39 -6.38 -2.38
N ILE A 39 6.12 -7.67 -2.27
CA ILE A 39 5.58 -8.29 -1.06
C ILE A 39 6.58 -8.18 0.08
N GLY A 40 7.86 -8.48 -0.16
CA GLY A 40 8.95 -8.36 0.80
C GLY A 40 9.05 -6.96 1.40
N ARG A 41 9.02 -5.90 0.57
CA ARG A 41 8.96 -4.50 1.06
C ARG A 41 7.72 -4.20 1.89
N ARG A 42 6.53 -4.69 1.51
CA ARG A 42 5.29 -4.50 2.30
C ARG A 42 5.38 -5.19 3.66
N VAL A 43 5.89 -6.42 3.69
CA VAL A 43 6.04 -7.20 4.92
C VAL A 43 7.08 -6.56 5.83
N ALA A 44 8.26 -6.24 5.28
CA ALA A 44 9.33 -5.55 6.02
C ALA A 44 8.83 -4.24 6.62
N GLY A 45 8.21 -3.36 5.82
CA GLY A 45 7.68 -2.08 6.32
C GLY A 45 6.60 -2.25 7.39
N LYS A 46 5.70 -3.24 7.26
CA LYS A 46 4.69 -3.55 8.30
C LYS A 46 5.34 -4.08 9.59
N ALA A 47 6.35 -4.94 9.47
CA ALA A 47 7.08 -5.48 10.61
C ALA A 47 7.85 -4.37 11.34
N THR A 48 8.60 -3.55 10.61
CA THR A 48 9.30 -2.38 11.14
C THR A 48 8.33 -1.41 11.81
N GLY A 49 7.21 -1.04 11.17
CA GLY A 49 6.23 -0.14 11.76
C GLY A 49 5.59 -0.68 13.04
N ARG A 50 5.32 -1.99 13.11
CA ARG A 50 4.84 -2.64 14.33
C ARG A 50 5.88 -2.66 15.44
N PHE A 51 7.15 -2.88 15.09
CA PHE A 51 8.25 -2.88 16.04
C PHE A 51 8.49 -1.48 16.61
N LEU A 52 8.62 -0.46 15.74
CA LEU A 52 8.77 0.93 16.15
C LEU A 52 7.56 1.40 16.96
N GLY A 53 6.35 1.02 16.57
CA GLY A 53 5.14 1.34 17.33
C GLY A 53 5.04 0.66 18.70
N LYS A 54 5.87 -0.36 18.98
CA LYS A 54 6.03 -0.94 20.33
C LYS A 54 7.19 -0.32 21.11
N LEU A 55 8.16 0.30 20.42
CA LEU A 55 9.32 0.95 21.04
C LEU A 55 9.00 2.37 21.51
N PHE A 56 8.14 3.08 20.78
CA PHE A 56 7.81 4.49 21.03
C PHE A 56 6.40 4.69 21.64
N LYS A 57 5.74 3.61 22.05
CA LYS A 57 4.43 3.62 22.69
C LYS A 57 4.53 2.94 24.03
#